data_AF-A0A6I9Q363-F1
#
_entry.id   AF-A0A6I9Q363-F1
#
_cell.length_a   1.000
_cell.length_b   1.000
_cell.length_c   1.000
_cell.angle_alpha   90.00
_cell.angle_beta   90.00
_cell.angle_gamma   90.00
#
_symmetry.space_group_name_H-M   'P 1'
#
loop_
_entity.id
_entity.type
_entity.pdbx_description
1 polymer ?
#
loop_
_entity_poly.entity_id
_entity_poly.type
_entity_poly.pdbx_seq_one_letter_code
_entity_poly.pdbx_strand_id
1 'polypeptide(L)'
;MDNVQAEVGLEFNKTVSSDQIPKDDLIIKTLVQAVNTPNNFNLTIDANSIQITKSPNATTSSPTKAPATPVTTAKIPATTASVTGVGTTAEQLTIRRLTFRSAGETFMNDLLNPSSSAFQIRATLIKQTLEPIYQKAFTSFRSLKVVLFSNGSIYNTMDLQFESSSVPNGNQISDVLVGAASSITAFNIESASISVNGIQVSHGVEHRISVLTATLLVLLSWLLSSLH
;
A
#
# COMPACT_ATOMS: atom_id res chain seq x y z
N MET A 1 17.77 40.87 9.42
CA MET A 1 17.20 40.27 8.20
C MET A 1 15.73 40.11 8.52
N ASP A 2 14.88 40.92 7.91
CA ASP A 2 13.44 40.84 8.15
C ASP A 2 12.88 39.64 7.38
N ASN A 3 12.12 38.79 8.06
CA ASN A 3 11.49 37.64 7.43
C ASN A 3 10.28 38.12 6.62
N VAL A 4 10.22 37.76 5.35
CA VAL A 4 9.08 38.09 4.48
C VAL A 4 7.99 37.02 4.64
N GLN A 5 6.75 37.45 4.89
CA GLN A 5 5.58 36.58 4.89
C GLN A 5 4.84 36.69 3.55
N ALA A 6 4.40 35.56 3.01
CA ALA A 6 3.63 35.49 1.77
C ALA A 6 2.35 34.67 1.97
N GLU A 7 1.20 35.19 1.53
CA GLU A 7 -0.06 34.46 1.46
C GLU A 7 -0.25 33.94 0.02
N VAL A 8 -0.47 32.63 -0.13
CA VAL A 8 -0.63 31.97 -1.43
C VAL A 8 -1.97 31.25 -1.47
N GLY A 9 -2.74 31.47 -2.53
CA GLY A 9 -3.98 30.75 -2.79
C GLY A 9 -3.73 29.43 -3.51
N LEU A 10 -4.35 28.35 -3.03
CA LEU A 10 -4.38 27.06 -3.72
C LEU A 10 -5.75 26.87 -4.37
N GLU A 11 -5.77 26.71 -5.69
CA GLU A 11 -7.01 26.45 -6.44
C GLU A 11 -7.07 24.98 -6.86
N PHE A 12 -8.12 24.31 -6.42
CA PHE A 12 -8.43 22.93 -6.83
C PHE A 12 -9.46 22.94 -7.95
N ASN A 13 -9.55 21.83 -8.69
CA ASN A 13 -10.50 21.71 -9.80
C ASN A 13 -11.94 21.94 -9.32
N LYS A 14 -12.62 22.95 -9.90
CA LYS A 14 -13.98 23.38 -9.53
C LYS A 14 -15.08 22.35 -9.81
N THR A 15 -14.78 21.27 -10.54
CA THR A 15 -15.76 20.23 -10.88
C THR A 15 -15.78 19.06 -9.89
N VAL A 16 -14.89 19.03 -8.89
CA VAL A 16 -14.84 17.96 -7.87
C VAL A 16 -15.72 18.30 -6.67
N SER A 17 -16.29 17.28 -6.01
CA SER A 17 -17.07 17.48 -4.78
C SER A 17 -16.18 17.97 -3.63
N SER A 18 -16.75 18.71 -2.67
CA SER A 18 -16.03 19.26 -1.51
C SER A 18 -15.26 18.19 -0.70
N ASP A 19 -15.80 16.96 -0.65
CA ASP A 19 -15.16 15.82 0.04
C ASP A 19 -13.91 15.28 -0.66
N GLN A 20 -13.71 15.64 -1.93
CA GLN A 20 -12.53 15.28 -2.72
C GLN A 20 -11.43 16.35 -2.65
N ILE A 21 -11.70 17.49 -2.03
CA ILE A 21 -10.68 18.51 -1.77
C ILE A 21 -9.70 17.94 -0.73
N PRO A 22 -8.38 17.98 -0.98
CA PRO A 22 -7.40 17.52 -0.01
C PRO A 22 -7.58 18.18 1.36
N LYS A 23 -7.51 17.37 2.43
CA LYS A 23 -7.58 17.88 3.80
C LYS A 23 -6.37 18.76 4.12
N ASP A 24 -6.55 19.73 5.01
CA ASP A 24 -5.53 20.69 5.44
C ASP A 24 -4.21 20.01 5.86
N ASP A 25 -4.27 18.93 6.65
CA ASP A 25 -3.08 18.16 7.07
C ASP A 25 -2.29 17.57 5.88
N LEU A 26 -2.99 17.14 4.83
CA LEU A 26 -2.36 16.60 3.63
C LEU A 26 -1.72 17.71 2.80
N ILE A 27 -2.36 18.88 2.72
CA ILE A 27 -1.84 20.07 2.05
C ILE A 27 -0.55 20.55 2.74
N ILE A 28 -0.58 20.73 4.07
CA ILE A 28 0.60 21.15 4.85
C ILE A 28 1.75 20.16 4.66
N LYS A 29 1.49 18.84 4.79
CA LYS A 29 2.51 17.81 4.59
C LYS A 29 3.14 17.86 3.20
N THR A 30 2.31 18.06 2.16
CA THR A 30 2.78 18.12 0.78
C THR A 30 3.66 19.35 0.53
N LEU A 31 3.28 20.52 1.06
CA LEU A 31 4.06 21.76 0.97
C LEU A 31 5.39 21.66 1.73
N VAL A 32 5.35 21.17 2.97
CA VAL A 32 6.55 20.91 3.79
C VAL A 32 7.49 19.93 3.08
N GLN A 33 6.95 18.89 2.46
CA GLN A 33 7.73 17.93 1.70
C GLN A 33 8.38 18.58 0.47
N ALA A 34 7.64 19.37 -0.31
CA ALA A 34 8.17 20.05 -1.50
C ALA A 34 9.32 21.01 -1.16
N VAL A 35 9.23 21.71 -0.02
CA VAL A 35 10.29 22.60 0.48
C VAL A 35 11.52 21.83 0.94
N ASN A 36 11.35 20.65 1.53
CA ASN A 36 12.45 19.84 2.09
C ASN A 36 13.06 18.84 1.10
N THR A 37 12.44 18.60 -0.05
CA THR A 37 13.06 17.84 -1.16
C THR A 37 14.01 18.73 -1.97
N PRO A 38 15.06 18.20 -2.61
CA PRO A 38 15.90 18.98 -3.52
C PRO A 38 15.03 19.67 -4.57
N ASN A 39 14.94 20.99 -4.47
CA ASN A 39 14.13 21.83 -5.33
C ASN A 39 15.02 22.91 -5.96
N ASN A 40 14.56 23.45 -7.09
CA ASN A 40 15.22 24.53 -7.82
C ASN A 40 14.59 25.89 -7.49
N PHE A 41 14.02 26.07 -6.29
CA PHE A 41 13.43 27.34 -5.90
C PHE A 41 14.54 28.36 -5.61
N ASN A 42 14.39 29.56 -6.14
CA ASN A 42 15.32 30.67 -5.88
C ASN A 42 14.99 31.38 -4.54
N LEU A 43 14.34 30.67 -3.61
CA LEU A 43 13.84 31.15 -2.33
C LEU A 43 14.13 30.09 -1.26
N THR A 44 14.57 30.55 -0.08
CA THR A 44 14.68 29.71 1.12
C THR A 44 13.39 29.85 1.93
N ILE A 45 12.67 28.75 2.14
CA ILE A 45 11.40 28.71 2.87
C ILE A 45 11.62 27.95 4.18
N ASP A 46 11.20 28.53 5.30
CA ASP A 46 11.14 27.81 6.58
C ASP A 46 9.92 26.88 6.57
N ALA A 47 10.17 25.57 6.48
CA ALA A 47 9.12 24.56 6.45
C ALA A 47 8.24 24.56 7.71
N ASN A 48 8.77 24.98 8.86
CA ASN A 48 8.01 25.07 10.11
C ASN A 48 7.06 26.27 10.14
N SER A 49 7.21 27.22 9.21
CA SER A 49 6.35 28.41 9.12
C SER A 49 5.07 28.18 8.30
N ILE A 50 4.95 27.04 7.59
CA ILE A 50 3.83 26.76 6.68
C ILE A 50 2.56 26.45 7.48
N GLN A 51 1.52 27.26 7.29
CA GLN A 51 0.23 27.13 7.98
C GLN A 51 -0.93 27.43 7.03
N ILE A 52 -2.09 26.79 7.25
CA ILE A 52 -3.33 27.11 6.54
C ILE A 52 -4.07 28.21 7.28
N THR A 53 -4.31 29.34 6.63
CA THR A 53 -5.01 30.49 7.23
C THR A 53 -6.51 30.53 6.91
N LYS A 54 -6.93 29.88 5.82
CA LYS A 54 -8.32 29.78 5.36
C LYS A 54 -8.55 28.43 4.69
N SER A 55 -9.59 27.70 5.11
CA SER A 55 -10.03 26.45 4.50
C SER A 55 -11.55 26.50 4.30
N PRO A 56 -12.10 25.99 3.18
CA PRO A 56 -13.55 25.92 2.96
C PRO A 56 -14.28 25.00 3.95
N ASN A 57 -13.56 24.10 4.66
CA ASN A 57 -14.16 22.99 5.40
C ASN A 57 -13.80 22.95 6.90
N ALA A 58 -13.57 24.11 7.53
CA ALA A 58 -13.18 24.17 8.95
C ALA A 58 -14.31 23.69 9.89
N THR A 59 -14.17 22.47 10.44
CA THR A 59 -14.80 22.06 11.70
C THR A 59 -13.74 22.05 12.78
N THR A 60 -13.82 23.00 13.72
CA THR A 60 -12.98 23.06 14.90
C THR A 60 -13.50 22.08 15.96
N SER A 61 -12.63 21.21 16.49
CA SER A 61 -12.90 20.58 17.80
C SER A 61 -11.59 20.34 18.56
N SER A 62 -11.42 21.13 19.62
CA SER A 62 -10.57 20.81 20.79
C SER A 62 -11.45 20.16 21.87
N PRO A 63 -10.89 19.40 22.83
CA PRO A 63 -11.68 18.53 23.70
C PRO A 63 -12.15 19.28 24.95
N THR A 64 -13.44 19.20 25.32
CA THR A 64 -13.88 19.41 26.72
C THR A 64 -15.17 18.65 27.05
N LYS A 65 -15.00 17.76 28.03
CA LYS A 65 -15.92 17.19 29.04
C LYS A 65 -17.37 17.75 29.12
N ALA A 66 -18.34 16.82 29.13
CA ALA A 66 -19.76 17.03 29.45
C ALA A 66 -19.98 17.59 30.87
N PRO A 67 -21.13 18.25 31.16
CA PRO A 67 -22.35 17.52 31.61
C PRO A 67 -23.76 18.06 31.19
N ALA A 68 -24.66 17.10 30.93
CA ALA A 68 -26.11 16.96 31.24
C ALA A 68 -27.20 18.08 31.00
N THR A 69 -28.12 17.79 30.04
CA THR A 69 -29.64 17.83 30.00
C THR A 69 -30.49 19.03 30.50
N PRO A 70 -31.80 19.16 30.12
CA PRO A 70 -32.57 18.82 28.89
C PRO A 70 -33.52 19.99 28.42
N VAL A 71 -34.48 19.71 27.51
CA VAL A 71 -35.84 20.34 27.32
C VAL A 71 -36.18 20.88 25.90
N THR A 72 -37.03 20.11 25.20
CA THR A 72 -38.31 20.42 24.47
C THR A 72 -38.41 21.32 23.21
N THR A 73 -38.73 20.63 22.09
CA THR A 73 -39.73 20.84 21.01
C THR A 73 -39.97 22.21 20.35
N ALA A 74 -39.82 22.26 19.02
CA ALA A 74 -40.78 22.91 18.11
C ALA A 74 -40.79 22.25 16.72
N LYS A 75 -41.99 21.93 16.25
CA LYS A 75 -42.36 21.30 14.96
C LYS A 75 -42.65 22.40 13.92
N ILE A 76 -42.08 22.32 12.72
CA ILE A 76 -42.59 22.99 11.51
C ILE A 76 -42.46 22.03 10.29
N PRO A 77 -43.44 21.98 9.37
CA PRO A 77 -43.54 20.93 8.35
C PRO A 77 -43.03 21.30 6.94
N ALA A 78 -42.83 20.25 6.15
CA ALA A 78 -42.90 20.13 4.68
C ALA A 78 -41.74 20.67 3.81
N THR A 79 -41.10 19.79 3.04
CA THR A 79 -41.34 19.63 1.58
C THR A 79 -40.52 18.43 1.07
N THR A 80 -41.18 17.39 0.57
CA THR A 80 -40.54 16.22 -0.02
C THR A 80 -40.19 16.50 -1.48
N ALA A 81 -38.94 16.82 -1.76
CA ALA A 81 -38.40 16.73 -3.12
C ALA A 81 -37.82 15.31 -3.30
N SER A 82 -38.48 14.50 -4.13
CA SER A 82 -37.91 13.24 -4.63
C SER A 82 -36.77 13.58 -5.58
N VAL A 83 -35.55 13.70 -5.04
CA VAL A 83 -34.34 13.67 -5.84
C VAL A 83 -34.01 12.19 -6.06
N THR A 84 -34.19 11.70 -7.28
CA THR A 84 -33.54 10.48 -7.74
C THR A 84 -32.04 10.77 -7.79
N GLY A 85 -31.38 10.69 -6.64
CA GLY A 85 -29.94 10.61 -6.58
C GLY A 85 -29.55 9.28 -7.20
N VAL A 86 -28.81 9.31 -8.31
CA VAL A 86 -27.97 8.17 -8.66
C VAL A 86 -27.00 8.07 -7.49
N GLY A 87 -27.28 7.15 -6.57
CA GLY A 87 -26.39 6.88 -5.46
C GLY A 87 -25.05 6.45 -6.04
N THR A 88 -24.03 7.30 -5.91
CA THR A 88 -22.65 6.85 -5.98
C THR A 88 -22.48 5.89 -4.82
N THR A 89 -22.71 4.60 -5.11
CA THR A 89 -22.39 3.54 -4.18
C THR A 89 -20.88 3.59 -4.01
N ALA A 90 -20.41 4.01 -2.84
CA ALA A 90 -19.00 3.95 -2.51
C ALA A 90 -18.54 2.50 -2.69
N GLU A 91 -17.61 2.27 -3.62
CA GLU A 91 -17.08 0.93 -3.87
C GLU A 91 -16.43 0.41 -2.58
N GLN A 92 -16.93 -0.70 -2.05
CA GLN A 92 -16.36 -1.31 -0.85
C GLN A 92 -15.05 -2.01 -1.20
N LEU A 93 -14.03 -1.87 -0.35
CA LEU A 93 -12.66 -2.31 -0.63
C LEU A 93 -12.21 -3.38 0.37
N THR A 94 -11.55 -4.41 -0.15
CA THR A 94 -10.98 -5.51 0.65
C THR A 94 -9.46 -5.52 0.50
N ILE A 95 -8.76 -5.69 1.62
CA ILE A 95 -7.29 -5.75 1.67
C ILE A 95 -6.81 -7.20 1.71
N ARG A 96 -5.78 -7.51 0.93
CA ARG A 96 -4.98 -8.73 1.04
C ARG A 96 -3.53 -8.36 1.30
N ARG A 97 -3.02 -8.85 2.43
CA ARG A 97 -1.62 -8.64 2.83
C ARG A 97 -0.75 -9.62 2.04
N LEU A 98 0.10 -9.11 1.17
CA LEU A 98 1.09 -9.89 0.46
C LEU A 98 2.45 -9.70 1.13
N THR A 99 3.18 -10.80 1.33
CA THR A 99 4.55 -10.78 1.83
C THR A 99 5.43 -11.68 0.96
N PHE A 100 6.62 -11.19 0.61
CA PHE A 100 7.66 -11.98 -0.04
C PHE A 100 9.05 -11.48 0.36
N ARG A 101 10.03 -12.36 0.25
CA ARG A 101 11.43 -12.09 0.60
C ARG A 101 12.24 -11.76 -0.64
N SER A 102 13.04 -10.70 -0.52
CA SER A 102 14.09 -10.38 -1.47
C SER A 102 15.42 -10.98 -1.00
N ALA A 103 15.60 -12.28 -1.26
CA ALA A 103 16.77 -13.02 -0.84
C ALA A 103 18.05 -12.48 -1.52
N GLY A 104 19.13 -12.34 -0.75
CA GLY A 104 20.42 -11.83 -1.25
C GLY A 104 20.58 -10.30 -1.22
N GLU A 105 19.54 -9.54 -0.92
CA GLU A 105 19.64 -8.08 -0.73
C GLU A 105 20.04 -7.70 0.71
N THR A 106 20.76 -6.59 0.89
CA THR A 106 21.19 -6.11 2.22
C THR A 106 20.08 -5.34 2.93
N PHE A 107 19.70 -5.78 4.13
CA PHE A 107 18.79 -5.03 4.99
C PHE A 107 19.50 -3.86 5.65
N MET A 108 18.90 -2.66 5.54
CA MET A 108 19.36 -1.45 6.21
C MET A 108 18.36 -1.07 7.30
N ASN A 109 18.83 -0.58 8.44
CA ASN A 109 17.96 -0.18 9.56
C ASN A 109 16.94 0.90 9.17
N ASP A 110 17.29 1.77 8.22
CA ASP A 110 16.37 2.81 7.72
C ASP A 110 15.10 2.22 7.09
N LEU A 111 15.13 0.97 6.63
CA LEU A 111 13.94 0.25 6.12
C LEU A 111 12.92 -0.07 7.22
N LEU A 112 13.26 0.07 8.50
CA LEU A 112 12.31 -0.03 9.61
C LEU A 112 11.48 1.25 9.79
N ASN A 113 11.89 2.37 9.20
CA ASN A 113 11.25 3.66 9.37
C ASN A 113 10.52 4.06 8.06
N PRO A 114 9.18 4.04 8.01
CA PRO A 114 8.40 4.46 6.84
C PRO A 114 8.69 5.88 6.34
N SER A 115 9.20 6.76 7.20
CA SER A 115 9.56 8.13 6.85
C SER A 115 10.98 8.28 6.30
N SER A 116 11.81 7.23 6.30
CA SER A 116 13.16 7.30 5.76
C SER A 116 13.17 7.34 4.24
N SER A 117 14.21 7.93 3.65
CA SER A 117 14.44 7.89 2.21
C SER A 117 14.58 6.46 1.70
N ALA A 118 15.31 5.60 2.42
CA ALA A 118 15.51 4.20 2.04
C ALA A 118 14.18 3.43 1.95
N PHE A 119 13.28 3.63 2.93
CA PHE A 119 11.95 3.03 2.89
C PHE A 119 11.14 3.54 1.70
N GLN A 120 11.05 4.86 1.53
CA GLN A 120 10.22 5.48 0.48
C GLN A 120 10.69 5.12 -0.93
N ILE A 121 12.01 5.08 -1.15
CA ILE A 121 12.60 4.65 -2.43
C ILE A 121 12.23 3.20 -2.71
N ARG A 122 12.44 2.29 -1.75
CA ARG A 122 12.12 0.87 -1.93
C ARG A 122 10.62 0.65 -2.12
N ALA A 123 9.78 1.32 -1.31
CA ALA A 123 8.33 1.24 -1.41
C ALA A 123 7.82 1.71 -2.77
N THR A 124 8.39 2.81 -3.30
CA THR A 124 8.07 3.33 -4.64
C THR A 124 8.48 2.34 -5.73
N LEU A 125 9.68 1.78 -5.64
CA LEU A 125 10.19 0.80 -6.60
C LEU A 125 9.29 -0.44 -6.69
N ILE A 126 8.91 -0.98 -5.53
CA ILE A 126 8.00 -2.12 -5.42
C ILE A 126 6.63 -1.79 -6.01
N LYS A 127 6.08 -0.63 -5.65
CA LYS A 127 4.78 -0.17 -6.15
C LYS A 127 4.78 -0.02 -7.67
N GLN A 128 5.74 0.71 -8.22
CA GLN A 128 5.85 0.94 -9.68
C GLN A 128 6.03 -0.36 -10.46
N THR A 129 6.67 -1.37 -9.88
CA THR A 129 6.89 -2.66 -10.52
C THR A 129 5.65 -3.54 -10.47
N LEU A 130 5.01 -3.67 -9.30
CA LEU A 130 3.97 -4.68 -9.08
C LEU A 130 2.55 -4.20 -9.41
N GLU A 131 2.28 -2.90 -9.29
CA GLU A 131 0.96 -2.35 -9.58
C GLU A 131 0.46 -2.66 -11.01
N PRO A 132 1.23 -2.44 -12.09
CA PRO A 132 0.76 -2.79 -13.45
C PRO A 132 0.56 -4.29 -13.64
N ILE A 133 1.32 -5.14 -12.93
CA ILE A 133 1.18 -6.60 -12.99
C ILE A 133 -0.17 -7.02 -12.40
N TYR A 134 -0.50 -6.52 -11.21
CA TYR A 134 -1.77 -6.83 -10.54
C TYR A 134 -2.98 -6.17 -11.20
N GLN A 135 -2.84 -4.96 -11.74
CA GLN A 135 -3.87 -4.32 -12.57
C GLN A 135 -4.19 -5.14 -13.82
N LYS A 136 -3.18 -5.68 -14.49
CA LYS A 136 -3.37 -6.53 -15.67
C LYS A 136 -4.03 -7.87 -15.32
N ALA A 137 -3.67 -8.45 -14.17
CA ALA A 137 -4.20 -9.73 -13.74
C ALA A 137 -5.63 -9.66 -13.19
N PHE A 138 -5.98 -8.56 -12.51
CA PHE A 138 -7.26 -8.40 -11.81
C PHE A 138 -7.88 -7.04 -12.09
N THR A 139 -9.02 -7.03 -12.77
CA THR A 139 -9.83 -5.81 -12.99
C THR A 139 -10.36 -5.22 -11.68
N SER A 140 -10.49 -6.03 -10.64
CA SER A 140 -10.89 -5.59 -9.30
C SER A 140 -9.76 -4.96 -8.49
N PHE A 141 -8.50 -5.02 -8.94
CA PHE A 141 -7.40 -4.38 -8.24
C PHE A 141 -7.56 -2.85 -8.24
N ARG A 142 -7.22 -2.21 -7.12
CA ARG A 142 -7.37 -0.76 -6.93
C ARG A 142 -6.07 -0.07 -6.53
N SER A 143 -5.28 -0.69 -5.66
CA SER A 143 -4.01 -0.09 -5.23
C SER A 143 -3.09 -1.09 -4.54
N LEU A 144 -1.80 -0.73 -4.50
CA LEU A 144 -0.78 -1.36 -3.67
C LEU A 144 -0.20 -0.33 -2.71
N LYS A 145 -0.05 -0.71 -1.45
CA LYS A 145 0.66 0.08 -0.43
C LYS A 145 1.66 -0.79 0.30
N VAL A 146 2.94 -0.43 0.24
CA VAL A 146 3.95 -1.07 1.09
C VAL A 146 3.75 -0.64 2.54
N VAL A 147 3.69 -1.61 3.45
CA VAL A 147 3.37 -1.42 4.87
C VAL A 147 4.65 -1.38 5.69
N LEU A 148 5.52 -2.37 5.51
CA LEU A 148 6.77 -2.48 6.25
C LEU A 148 7.81 -3.33 5.52
N PHE A 149 9.06 -3.19 5.97
CA PHE A 149 10.14 -4.12 5.69
C PHE A 149 10.64 -4.75 7.00
N SER A 150 11.14 -5.98 6.95
CA SER A 150 11.78 -6.62 8.10
C SER A 150 13.00 -7.43 7.68
N ASN A 151 13.85 -7.75 8.67
CA ASN A 151 15.10 -8.48 8.48
C ASN A 151 14.89 -9.90 7.90
N GLY A 152 15.98 -10.54 7.44
CA GLY A 152 15.98 -11.90 6.88
C GLY A 152 16.45 -12.14 5.43
N SER A 153 16.95 -11.23 4.60
CA SER A 153 17.28 -9.87 4.93
C SER A 153 16.11 -8.94 4.72
N ILE A 154 15.42 -8.94 3.58
CA ILE A 154 14.29 -8.02 3.41
C ILE A 154 13.03 -8.81 3.09
N TYR A 155 12.15 -8.95 4.08
CA TYR A 155 10.75 -9.27 3.82
C TYR A 155 10.01 -7.99 3.47
N ASN A 156 9.41 -7.97 2.29
CA ASN A 156 8.57 -6.88 1.81
C ASN A 156 7.13 -7.24 2.17
N THR A 157 6.45 -6.37 2.90
CA THR A 157 5.05 -6.55 3.27
C THR A 157 4.22 -5.40 2.72
N MET A 158 3.18 -5.72 1.97
CA MET A 158 2.28 -4.75 1.34
C MET A 158 0.82 -5.16 1.48
N ASP A 159 -0.05 -4.16 1.41
CA ASP A 159 -1.48 -4.31 1.27
C ASP A 159 -1.87 -4.14 -0.20
N LEU A 160 -2.49 -5.16 -0.78
CA LEU A 160 -3.17 -5.10 -2.06
C LEU A 160 -4.65 -4.82 -1.81
N GLN A 161 -5.18 -3.79 -2.44
CA GLN A 161 -6.58 -3.40 -2.28
C GLN A 161 -7.38 -3.81 -3.52
N PHE A 162 -8.50 -4.47 -3.30
CA PHE A 162 -9.41 -4.93 -4.35
C PHE A 162 -10.83 -4.43 -4.09
N GLU A 163 -11.62 -4.31 -5.15
CA GLU A 163 -13.07 -4.19 -5.05
C GLU A 163 -13.67 -5.43 -4.37
N SER A 164 -14.52 -5.21 -3.36
CA SER A 164 -15.02 -6.30 -2.50
C SER A 164 -16.00 -7.24 -3.22
N SER A 165 -16.56 -6.80 -4.35
CA SER A 165 -17.42 -7.62 -5.21
C SER A 165 -16.65 -8.74 -5.92
N SER A 166 -15.31 -8.63 -6.02
CA SER A 166 -14.47 -9.57 -6.75
C SER A 166 -13.06 -9.62 -6.17
N VAL A 167 -12.91 -10.28 -5.02
CA VAL A 167 -11.60 -10.39 -4.33
C VAL A 167 -10.91 -11.70 -4.71
N PRO A 168 -9.72 -11.66 -5.34
CA PRO A 168 -8.98 -12.88 -5.64
C PRO A 168 -8.57 -13.63 -4.37
N ASN A 169 -8.48 -14.95 -4.46
CA ASN A 169 -7.99 -15.79 -3.36
C ASN A 169 -6.45 -15.74 -3.25
N GLY A 170 -5.90 -16.31 -2.16
CA GLY A 170 -4.46 -16.26 -1.89
C GLY A 170 -3.61 -16.92 -2.98
N ASN A 171 -4.05 -18.05 -3.52
CA ASN A 171 -3.37 -18.74 -4.63
C ASN A 171 -3.33 -17.86 -5.88
N GLN A 172 -4.47 -17.29 -6.29
CA GLN A 172 -4.52 -16.41 -7.46
C GLN A 172 -3.57 -15.21 -7.34
N ILE A 173 -3.56 -14.55 -6.18
CA ILE A 173 -2.68 -13.39 -5.92
C ILE A 173 -1.20 -13.80 -6.02
N SER A 174 -0.89 -14.99 -5.55
CA SER A 174 0.46 -15.49 -5.50
C SER A 174 0.96 -16.02 -6.85
N ASP A 175 0.12 -16.74 -7.59
CA ASP A 175 0.42 -17.23 -8.94
C ASP A 175 0.80 -16.08 -9.87
N VAL A 176 0.15 -14.92 -9.73
CA VAL A 176 0.50 -13.69 -10.46
C VAL A 176 1.91 -13.23 -10.16
N LEU A 177 2.32 -13.22 -8.88
CA LEU A 177 3.67 -12.81 -8.51
C LEU A 177 4.72 -13.83 -8.96
N VAL A 178 4.43 -15.12 -8.79
CA VAL A 178 5.30 -16.22 -9.23
C VAL A 178 5.52 -16.17 -10.74
N GLY A 179 4.43 -16.00 -11.52
CA GLY A 179 4.50 -15.92 -12.97
C GLY A 179 5.25 -14.68 -13.48
N ALA A 180 5.27 -13.58 -12.71
CA ALA A 180 6.01 -12.38 -13.06
C ALA A 180 7.46 -12.35 -12.55
N ALA A 181 7.80 -13.19 -11.56
CA ALA A 181 9.06 -13.10 -10.82
C ALA A 181 10.31 -13.14 -11.72
N SER A 182 10.32 -13.99 -12.75
CA SER A 182 11.46 -14.12 -13.68
C SER A 182 11.68 -12.88 -14.57
N SER A 183 10.66 -12.03 -14.72
CA SER A 183 10.70 -10.82 -15.55
C SER A 183 11.02 -9.56 -14.74
N ILE A 184 11.01 -9.65 -13.41
CA ILE A 184 11.29 -8.53 -12.51
C ILE A 184 12.79 -8.54 -12.18
N THR A 185 13.48 -7.45 -12.54
CA THR A 185 14.90 -7.27 -12.24
C THR A 185 15.18 -6.16 -11.23
N ALA A 186 14.17 -5.39 -10.84
CA ALA A 186 14.31 -4.25 -9.93
C ALA A 186 14.61 -4.65 -8.48
N PHE A 187 14.20 -5.86 -8.08
CA PHE A 187 14.43 -6.46 -6.78
C PHE A 187 14.24 -7.97 -6.87
N ASN A 188 14.80 -8.70 -5.92
CA ASN A 188 14.70 -10.15 -5.90
C ASN A 188 13.35 -10.59 -5.32
N ILE A 189 12.84 -11.72 -5.84
CA ILE A 189 11.63 -12.38 -5.33
C ILE A 189 11.97 -13.86 -5.11
N GLU A 190 12.02 -14.28 -3.85
CA GLU A 190 12.10 -15.69 -3.50
C GLU A 190 10.69 -16.30 -3.50
N SER A 191 10.33 -17.01 -4.58
CA SER A 191 8.96 -17.53 -4.77
C SER A 191 8.46 -18.42 -3.64
N ALA A 192 9.37 -19.17 -2.98
CA ALA A 192 9.07 -20.04 -1.85
C ALA A 192 8.75 -19.27 -0.54
N SER A 193 8.95 -17.96 -0.51
CA SER A 193 8.66 -17.11 0.65
C SER A 193 7.32 -16.38 0.55
N ILE A 194 6.62 -16.52 -0.58
CA ILE A 194 5.40 -15.77 -0.85
C ILE A 194 4.29 -16.28 0.07
N SER A 195 3.64 -15.34 0.76
CA SER A 195 2.47 -15.60 1.57
C SER A 195 1.41 -14.52 1.39
N VAL A 196 0.14 -14.93 1.49
CA VAL A 196 -1.00 -14.02 1.46
C VAL A 196 -1.77 -14.16 2.76
N ASN A 197 -1.98 -13.05 3.46
CA ASN A 197 -2.56 -12.99 4.81
C ASN A 197 -1.84 -13.91 5.82
N GLY A 198 -0.51 -14.03 5.69
CA GLY A 198 0.32 -14.88 6.55
C GLY A 198 0.27 -16.37 6.23
N ILE A 199 -0.52 -16.79 5.24
CA ILE A 199 -0.56 -18.17 4.77
C ILE A 199 0.44 -18.33 3.63
N GLN A 200 1.50 -19.10 3.89
CA GLN A 200 2.45 -19.55 2.88
C GLN A 200 1.71 -20.32 1.79
N VAL A 201 1.87 -19.87 0.56
CA VAL A 201 1.27 -20.51 -0.61
C VAL A 201 2.37 -21.36 -1.22
N SER A 202 2.28 -22.68 -1.03
CA SER A 202 3.27 -23.61 -1.55
C SER A 202 3.05 -23.77 -3.05
N HIS A 203 3.80 -23.00 -3.83
CA HIS A 203 4.10 -23.35 -5.21
C HIS A 203 5.25 -24.32 -5.05
N GLY A 204 4.92 -25.61 -5.01
CA GLY A 204 5.94 -26.65 -5.02
C GLY A 204 6.93 -26.27 -6.10
N VAL A 205 8.19 -25.99 -5.71
CA VAL A 205 9.27 -26.24 -6.64
C VAL A 205 8.97 -27.66 -7.08
N GLU A 206 8.67 -27.88 -8.36
CA GLU A 206 8.81 -29.22 -8.89
C GLU A 206 10.29 -29.54 -8.71
N HIS A 207 10.66 -29.99 -7.50
CA HIS A 207 11.71 -30.94 -7.36
C HIS A 207 11.22 -32.05 -8.25
N ARG A 208 11.75 -32.08 -9.48
CA ARG A 208 12.06 -33.32 -10.13
C ARG A 208 12.96 -34.03 -9.13
N ILE A 209 12.36 -34.65 -8.11
CA ILE A 209 13.01 -35.59 -7.23
C ILE A 209 13.51 -36.60 -8.24
N SER A 210 14.80 -36.51 -8.50
CA SER A 210 15.44 -37.26 -9.54
C SER A 210 15.14 -38.72 -9.22
N VAL A 211 14.24 -39.34 -10.00
CA VAL A 211 13.91 -40.78 -9.94
C VAL A 211 15.18 -41.63 -10.05
N LEU A 212 16.30 -41.02 -10.44
CA LEU A 212 17.64 -41.57 -10.42
C LEU A 212 18.16 -41.97 -9.02
N THR A 213 17.71 -41.37 -7.91
CA THR A 213 18.15 -41.83 -6.57
C THR A 213 17.40 -43.09 -6.11
N ALA A 214 16.10 -43.17 -6.38
CA ALA A 214 15.31 -44.35 -6.04
C ALA A 214 15.73 -45.58 -6.86
N THR A 215 16.00 -45.41 -8.16
CA THR A 215 16.49 -46.50 -9.01
C THR A 215 17.90 -46.97 -8.61
N LEU A 216 18.79 -46.06 -8.17
CA LEU A 216 20.13 -46.43 -7.68
C LEU A 216 20.07 -47.28 -6.42
N LEU A 217 19.18 -46.96 -5.46
CA LEU A 217 19.03 -47.75 -4.23
C LEU A 217 18.39 -49.12 -4.48
N VAL A 218 17.46 -49.22 -5.44
CA VAL A 218 16.88 -50.50 -5.87
C VAL A 218 17.94 -51.36 -6.58
N LEU A 219 18.74 -50.79 -7.49
CA LEU A 219 19.84 -51.49 -8.15
C LEU A 219 20.92 -51.95 -7.15
N LEU A 220 21.28 -51.12 -6.16
CA LEU A 220 22.19 -51.53 -5.09
C LEU A 220 21.61 -52.68 -4.27
N SER A 221 20.31 -52.64 -3.94
CA SER A 221 19.66 -53.72 -3.20
C SER A 221 19.65 -55.04 -3.98
N TRP A 222 19.48 -54.98 -5.30
CA TRP A 222 19.58 -56.14 -6.18
C TRP A 222 21.02 -56.66 -6.28
N LEU A 223 22.01 -55.77 -6.42
CA LEU A 223 23.42 -56.13 -6.48
C LEU A 223 23.88 -56.81 -5.18
N LEU A 224 23.53 -56.24 -4.02
CA LEU A 224 23.88 -56.82 -2.72
C LEU A 224 23.16 -58.15 -2.45
N SER A 225 21.93 -58.32 -2.96
CA SER A 225 21.19 -59.57 -2.83
C SER A 225 21.75 -60.71 -3.68
N SER A 226 22.50 -60.40 -4.75
CA SER A 226 23.16 -61.41 -5.59
C SER A 226 24.51 -61.89 -5.04
N LEU A 227 24.98 -61.31 -3.93
CA LEU A 227 26.27 -61.61 -3.31
C LEU A 227 26.18 -62.58 -2.10
N HIS A 228 25.02 -63.17 -1.86
CA HIS A 228 24.78 -64.30 -0.93
C HIS A 228 24.04 -65.42 -1.66
#